data_AF-A0A1H0EWJ1-F1
#
_entry.id   AF-A0A1H0EWJ1-F1
#
_cell.length_a   1.000
_cell.length_b   1.000
_cell.length_c   1.000
_cell.angle_alpha   90.00
_cell.angle_beta   90.00
_cell.angle_gamma   90.00
#
_symmetry.space_group_name_H-M   'P 1'
#
loop_
_entity.id
_entity.type
_entity.pdbx_description
1 polymer ?
#
loop_
_entity_poly.entity_id
_entity_poly.type
_entity_poly.pdbx_seq_one_letter_code
_entity_poly.pdbx_strand_id
1 'polypeptide(L)'
;MSVGRDYLLKKPSGPSAPKVFLDTQVVPLAANIAGAVEVALDRAAVRTGVRPAVILAGATGLIGFGLLRLFRHRAAATAGSLRA
;
A
#
# COMPACT_ATOMS: atom_id res chain seq x y z
N MET A 1 -2.96 -7.79 -32.68
CA MET A 1 -3.86 -6.70 -32.28
C MET A 1 -3.61 -5.55 -33.23
N SER A 2 -4.47 -5.37 -34.23
CA SER A 2 -4.36 -4.31 -35.25
C SER A 2 -5.30 -3.17 -34.90
N VAL A 3 -4.77 -1.96 -34.84
CA VAL A 3 -5.57 -0.74 -34.63
C VAL A 3 -6.26 -0.43 -35.96
N GLY A 4 -7.59 -0.59 -36.02
CA GLY A 4 -8.39 -0.37 -37.24
C GLY A 4 -8.44 1.11 -37.64
N ARG A 5 -8.53 1.43 -38.94
CA ARG A 5 -8.45 2.79 -39.56
C ARG A 5 -9.34 3.85 -38.92
N ASP A 6 -10.42 3.41 -38.30
CA ASP A 6 -11.49 4.15 -37.64
C ASP A 6 -11.23 4.43 -36.14
N TYR A 7 -10.08 4.02 -35.61
CA TYR A 7 -9.65 4.29 -34.23
C TYR A 7 -9.59 5.77 -33.84
N LEU A 8 -9.44 6.68 -34.81
CA LEU A 8 -9.49 8.13 -34.59
C LEU A 8 -10.90 8.71 -34.73
N LEU A 9 -11.84 7.95 -35.32
CA LEU A 9 -13.22 8.39 -35.56
C LEU A 9 -14.16 8.02 -34.41
N LYS A 10 -13.75 7.09 -33.54
CA LYS A 10 -14.56 6.65 -32.40
C LYS A 10 -13.77 6.84 -31.11
N LYS A 11 -14.29 7.69 -30.22
CA LYS A 11 -13.75 7.72 -28.86
C LYS A 11 -13.92 6.34 -28.23
N PRO A 12 -12.87 5.78 -27.62
CA PRO A 12 -13.02 4.57 -26.83
C PRO A 12 -14.08 4.80 -25.75
N SER A 13 -14.75 3.74 -25.33
CA SER A 13 -15.62 3.78 -24.16
C SER A 13 -14.85 4.39 -22.98
N GLY A 14 -15.55 5.17 -22.16
CA GLY A 14 -14.95 5.81 -20.99
C GLY A 14 -14.25 4.80 -20.06
N PRO A 15 -13.37 5.28 -19.17
CA PRO A 15 -12.65 4.40 -18.26
C PRO A 15 -13.62 3.54 -17.46
N SER A 16 -13.27 2.27 -17.27
CA SER A 16 -14.07 1.35 -16.47
C SER A 16 -14.17 1.86 -15.02
N ALA A 17 -15.26 1.54 -14.33
CA ALA A 17 -15.47 1.97 -12.94
C ALA A 17 -14.29 1.63 -12.00
N PRO A 18 -13.64 0.45 -12.10
CA PRO A 18 -12.44 0.16 -11.31
C PRO A 18 -11.28 1.10 -11.61
N LYS A 19 -11.08 1.49 -12.88
CA LYS A 19 -10.01 2.43 -13.27
C LYS A 19 -10.25 3.81 -12.65
N VAL A 20 -11.49 4.31 -12.73
CA VAL A 20 -11.85 5.59 -12.11
C VAL A 20 -11.62 5.57 -10.61
N PHE A 21 -12.02 4.50 -9.92
CA PHE A 21 -11.79 4.35 -8.48
C PHE A 21 -10.29 4.39 -8.10
N LEU A 22 -9.46 3.63 -8.83
CA LEU A 22 -8.03 3.60 -8.60
C LEU A 22 -7.40 4.98 -8.82
N ASP A 23 -7.69 5.60 -9.96
CA ASP A 23 -7.07 6.86 -10.38
C ASP A 23 -7.49 8.05 -9.49
N THR A 24 -8.70 8.02 -8.92
CA THR A 24 -9.26 9.16 -8.15
C THR A 24 -9.18 9.01 -6.65
N GLN A 25 -9.15 7.79 -6.11
CA GLN A 25 -9.17 7.56 -4.65
C GLN A 25 -7.90 6.88 -4.17
N VAL A 26 -7.55 5.74 -4.77
CA VAL A 26 -6.46 4.90 -4.27
C VAL A 26 -5.10 5.56 -4.51
N VAL A 27 -4.86 6.04 -5.74
CA VAL A 27 -3.58 6.66 -6.10
C VAL A 27 -3.32 7.94 -5.29
N PRO A 28 -4.26 8.90 -5.19
CA PRO A 28 -4.04 10.10 -4.39
C PRO A 28 -3.87 9.78 -2.89
N LEU A 29 -4.65 8.86 -2.34
CA LEU A 29 -4.51 8.44 -0.95
C LEU A 29 -3.12 7.87 -0.68
N ALA A 30 -2.65 6.95 -1.52
CA ALA A 30 -1.34 6.33 -1.37
C ALA A 30 -0.21 7.37 -1.48
N ALA A 31 -0.31 8.29 -2.44
CA ALA A 31 0.66 9.37 -2.60
C ALA A 31 0.72 10.30 -1.37
N ASN A 32 -0.45 10.67 -0.83
CA ASN A 32 -0.53 11.50 0.37
C ASN A 32 0.07 10.80 1.60
N ILE A 33 -0.19 9.50 1.78
CA ILE A 33 0.40 8.71 2.86
C ILE A 33 1.92 8.64 2.70
N ALA A 34 2.42 8.36 1.50
CA ALA A 34 3.86 8.30 1.24
C ALA A 34 4.55 9.63 1.57
N GLY A 35 4.00 10.76 1.09
CA GLY A 35 4.55 12.08 1.40
C GLY A 35 4.50 12.41 2.90
N ALA A 36 3.43 12.04 3.61
CA ALA A 36 3.34 12.23 5.06
C ALA A 36 4.40 11.41 5.81
N VAL A 37 4.68 10.18 5.36
CA VAL A 37 5.73 9.32 5.93
C VAL A 37 7.11 9.95 5.72
N GLU A 38 7.40 10.48 4.54
CA GLU A 38 8.67 11.18 4.27
C GLU A 38 8.89 12.35 5.23
N VAL A 39 7.89 13.22 5.39
CA VAL A 39 7.96 14.36 6.32
C VAL A 39 8.14 13.91 7.77
N ALA A 40 7.45 12.84 8.17
CA ALA A 40 7.58 12.29 9.52
C ALA A 40 8.97 11.70 9.77
N LEU A 41 9.53 10.97 8.79
CA LEU A 41 10.87 10.39 8.86
C LEU A 41 11.96 11.47 8.94
N ASP A 42 11.87 12.51 8.12
CA ASP A 42 12.83 13.61 8.13
C ASP A 42 12.81 14.33 9.49
N ARG A 43 11.62 14.64 9.99
CA ARG A 43 11.45 15.25 11.32
C ARG A 43 12.00 14.34 12.43
N ALA A 44 11.78 13.02 12.35
CA ALA A 44 12.29 12.08 13.32
C ALA A 44 13.82 11.99 13.26
N ALA A 45 14.40 12.00 12.06
CA ALA A 45 15.84 11.98 11.86
C ALA A 45 16.51 13.22 12.45
N VAL A 46 15.97 14.42 12.19
CA VAL A 46 16.47 15.67 12.77
C VAL A 46 16.42 15.64 14.30
N ARG A 47 15.36 15.08 14.89
CA ARG A 47 15.19 15.01 16.35
C ARG A 47 16.08 13.97 17.03
N THR A 48 16.38 12.87 16.35
CA THR A 48 17.08 11.71 16.95
C THR A 48 18.54 11.62 16.53
N GLY A 49 18.97 12.35 15.49
CA GLY A 49 20.28 12.18 14.85
C GLY A 49 20.42 10.87 14.07
N VAL A 50 19.36 10.05 13.98
CA VAL A 50 19.37 8.76 13.30
C VAL A 50 19.00 8.94 11.84
N ARG A 51 19.65 8.20 10.95
CA ARG A 51 19.34 8.23 9.51
C ARG A 51 17.89 7.80 9.23
N PRO A 52 17.14 8.51 8.36
CA PRO A 52 15.75 8.17 8.02
C PRO A 52 15.56 6.71 7.58
N ALA A 53 16.50 6.17 6.82
CA ALA A 53 16.45 4.78 6.34
C ALA A 53 16.46 3.75 7.49
N VAL A 54 17.18 4.04 8.59
CA VAL A 54 17.23 3.15 9.76
C VAL A 54 15.90 3.18 10.51
N ILE A 55 15.30 4.37 10.65
CA ILE A 55 13.98 4.55 11.28
C ILE A 55 12.92 3.80 10.47
N LEU A 56 12.94 3.95 9.15
CA LEU A 56 12.01 3.25 8.25
C LEU A 56 12.19 1.73 8.31
N ALA A 57 13.43 1.23 8.26
CA ALA A 57 13.71 -0.19 8.37
C ALA A 57 13.23 -0.76 9.71
N GLY A 58 13.49 -0.06 10.81
CA GLY A 58 13.03 -0.45 12.15
C GLY A 58 11.51 -0.49 12.25
N ALA A 59 10.82 0.56 11.80
CA ALA A 59 9.36 0.63 11.80
C ALA A 59 8.74 -0.51 10.96
N THR A 60 9.27 -0.72 9.75
CA THR A 60 8.79 -1.78 8.85
C THR A 60 9.01 -3.17 9.43
N GLY A 61 10.17 -3.40 10.05
CA GLY A 61 10.49 -4.65 10.74
C GLY A 61 9.54 -4.95 11.90
N LEU A 62 9.25 -3.94 12.74
CA LEU A 62 8.32 -4.09 13.86
C LEU A 62 6.88 -4.38 13.40
N ILE A 63 6.42 -3.66 12.36
CA ILE A 63 5.10 -3.90 11.77
C ILE A 63 5.02 -5.32 11.19
N GLY A 64 6.02 -5.73 10.39
CA GLY A 64 6.07 -7.05 9.79
C GLY A 64 6.07 -8.17 10.84
N PHE A 65 6.86 -8.02 11.90
CA PHE A 65 6.91 -8.97 13.00
C PHE A 65 5.57 -9.06 13.75
N GLY A 66 4.94 -7.91 14.03
CA GLY A 66 3.62 -7.85 14.67
C GLY A 66 2.54 -8.55 13.85
N LEU A 67 2.52 -8.31 12.54
CA LEU A 67 1.58 -8.96 11.61
C LEU A 67 1.81 -10.48 11.53
N LEU A 68 3.06 -10.92 11.40
CA LEU A 68 3.41 -12.34 11.41
C LEU A 68 2.94 -13.02 12.70
N ARG A 69 3.17 -12.39 13.85
CA ARG A 69 2.70 -12.90 15.14
C ARG A 69 1.18 -13.00 15.17
N LEU A 70 0.47 -11.96 14.72
CA LEU A 70 -1.00 -11.96 14.67
C LEU A 70 -1.55 -13.07 13.77
N PHE A 71 -0.98 -13.25 12.58
CA PHE A 71 -1.40 -14.30 11.64
C PHE A 71 -1.14 -15.70 12.19
N ARG A 72 -0.01 -15.92 12.89
CA ARG A 72 0.28 -17.19 13.55
C ARG A 72 -0.71 -17.51 14.67
N HIS A 73 -1.07 -16.52 15.49
CA HIS A 73 -2.08 -16.72 16.55
C HIS A 73 -3.46 -17.05 15.97
N ARG A 74 -3.87 -16.37 14.90
CA ARG A 74 -5.14 -16.67 14.21
C ARG A 74 -5.15 -18.07 13.61
N ALA A 75 -4.08 -18.48 12.93
CA ALA A 75 -3.98 -19.82 12.37
C ALA A 75 -4.05 -20.91 13.46
N ALA A 76 -3.42 -20.68 14.61
CA ALA A 76 -3.48 -21.59 15.76
C ALA A 76 -4.91 -21.66 16.36
N ALA A 77 -5.61 -20.53 16.46
CA ALA A 77 -6.99 -20.49 16.97
C ALA A 77 -7.97 -21.22 16.04
N THR A 78 -7.85 -21.05 14.72
CA THR A 78 -8.68 -21.77 13.73
C THR A 78 -8.38 -23.26 13.71
N ALA A 79 -7.11 -23.66 13.86
CA ALA A 79 -6.74 -25.08 13.96
C ALA A 79 -7.24 -25.75 15.24
N GLY A 80 -7.38 -25.00 16.34
CA GLY A 80 -7.97 -25.46 17.59
C GLY A 80 -9.48 -25.69 17.51
N SER A 81 -10.21 -24.84 16.78
CA SER A 81 -11.68 -24.97 16.65
C SER A 81 -12.13 -26.10 15.72
N LEU A 82 -11.24 -26.60 14.85
CA LEU A 82 -11.49 -27.74 13.97
C LEU A 82 -11.22 -29.10 14.65
N ARG A 83 -10.62 -29.08 15.84
CA ARG A 83 -10.29 -30.29 16.63
C ARG A 83 -11.16 -30.49 17.88
N ALA A 84 -12.04 -29.53 18.18
CA ALA A 84 -13.04 -29.60 19.25
C ALA A 84 -14.39 -30.03 18.66
#